data_AF-A0A7W0RCZ3-F1
#
_entry.id   AF-A0A7W0RCZ3-F1
#
_cell.length_a   1.000
_cell.length_b   1.000
_cell.length_c   1.000
_cell.angle_alpha   90.00
_cell.angle_beta   90.00
_cell.angle_gamma   90.00
#
_symmetry.space_group_name_H-M   'P 1'
#
loop_
_entity.id
_entity.type
_entity.pdbx_description
1 polymer ?
#
loop_
_entity_poly.entity_id
_entity_poly.type
_entity_poly.pdbx_seq_one_letter_code
_entity_poly.pdbx_strand_id
1 'polypeptide(L)'
;MRAVLASLLVLLVAAPAALGSPTGDYTDVRKDFQGDQVITPCKFTRGQLENARRIAVSSPDLSYTGLVNAIEGELRRRCSAALAGFRIVSVKGSGQAVKERVVLRNAGTKTLTLAGTLRNRAGKRVALPSTKVKRGGRVNVSLGCLKGRRAKRGTRLFACAKGNFLKDSGDVVRLFDRGG
;
A
#
# COMPACT_ATOMS: atom_id res chain seq x y z
N MET A 1 -22.88 -58.78 11.38
CA MET A 1 -21.76 -57.98 10.83
C MET A 1 -22.07 -57.63 9.38
N ARG A 2 -22.14 -56.34 9.04
CA ARG A 2 -21.73 -55.72 7.76
C ARG A 2 -22.14 -54.24 7.80
N ALA A 3 -21.18 -53.39 8.17
CA ALA A 3 -21.30 -51.94 8.15
C ALA A 3 -21.11 -51.45 6.70
N VAL A 4 -22.04 -50.64 6.20
CA VAL A 4 -21.92 -49.97 4.90
C VAL A 4 -21.29 -48.60 5.13
N LEU A 5 -20.06 -48.46 4.67
CA LEU A 5 -19.27 -47.23 4.59
C LEU A 5 -19.24 -46.78 3.12
N ALA A 6 -19.47 -45.49 2.86
CA ALA A 6 -18.99 -44.67 1.72
C ALA A 6 -20.07 -43.65 1.31
N SER A 7 -19.82 -42.39 0.94
CA SER A 7 -18.65 -41.52 0.94
C SER A 7 -19.22 -40.11 0.68
N LEU A 8 -19.01 -39.16 1.59
CA LEU A 8 -19.49 -37.78 1.41
C LEU A 8 -18.50 -37.02 0.52
N LEU A 9 -18.86 -36.81 -0.75
CA LEU A 9 -18.07 -36.03 -1.70
C LEU A 9 -18.28 -34.53 -1.43
N VAL A 10 -17.33 -33.88 -0.74
CA VAL A 10 -17.36 -32.42 -0.52
C VAL A 10 -16.81 -31.73 -1.76
N LEU A 11 -17.69 -31.17 -2.60
CA LEU A 11 -17.29 -30.19 -3.62
C LEU A 11 -16.82 -28.91 -2.92
N LEU A 12 -15.50 -28.67 -2.89
CA LEU A 12 -14.96 -27.34 -2.63
C LEU A 12 -15.28 -26.46 -3.84
N VAL A 13 -16.40 -25.73 -3.77
CA VAL A 13 -16.67 -24.60 -4.66
C VAL A 13 -15.62 -23.53 -4.34
N ALA A 14 -14.64 -23.37 -5.23
CA ALA A 14 -13.75 -22.23 -5.20
C ALA A 14 -14.58 -20.97 -5.51
N ALA A 15 -15.01 -20.27 -4.47
CA ALA A 15 -15.70 -19.00 -4.62
C ALA A 15 -14.79 -18.04 -5.40
N PRO A 16 -15.25 -17.46 -6.53
CA PRO A 16 -14.51 -16.39 -7.17
C PRO A 16 -14.32 -15.26 -6.16
N ALA A 17 -13.10 -14.74 -6.05
CA ALA A 17 -12.83 -13.56 -5.25
C ALA A 17 -13.81 -12.47 -5.70
N ALA A 18 -14.74 -12.08 -4.83
CA ALA A 18 -15.75 -11.09 -5.12
C ALA A 18 -15.08 -9.84 -5.69
N LEU A 19 -15.30 -9.61 -6.99
CA LEU A 19 -15.02 -8.32 -7.61
C LEU A 19 -15.89 -7.31 -6.86
N GLY A 20 -15.26 -6.30 -6.24
CA GLY A 20 -15.99 -5.24 -5.55
C GLY A 20 -17.06 -4.64 -6.47
N SER A 21 -18.20 -4.26 -5.92
CA SER A 21 -19.21 -3.54 -6.72
C SER A 21 -18.63 -2.20 -7.20
N PRO A 22 -19.05 -1.67 -8.36
CA PRO A 22 -18.51 -0.40 -8.85
C PRO A 22 -18.58 0.73 -7.81
N THR A 23 -19.69 0.81 -7.07
CA THR A 23 -19.88 1.79 -5.98
C THR A 23 -18.93 1.56 -4.80
N GLY A 24 -18.65 0.29 -4.46
CA GLY A 24 -17.67 -0.06 -3.44
C GLY A 24 -16.26 0.38 -3.83
N ASP A 25 -15.85 0.07 -5.06
CA ASP A 25 -14.55 0.46 -5.60
C ASP A 25 -14.40 1.99 -5.65
N TYR A 26 -15.43 2.71 -6.09
CA TYR A 26 -15.45 4.17 -6.03
C TYR A 26 -15.27 4.69 -4.60
N THR A 27 -15.99 4.12 -3.64
CA THR A 27 -15.93 4.53 -2.23
C THR A 27 -14.53 4.32 -1.65
N ASP A 28 -13.89 3.19 -1.94
CA ASP A 28 -12.56 2.88 -1.45
C ASP A 28 -11.48 3.78 -2.09
N VAL A 29 -11.56 4.02 -3.39
CA VAL A 29 -10.65 4.94 -4.11
C VAL A 29 -10.82 6.37 -3.60
N ARG A 30 -12.07 6.83 -3.47
CA ARG A 30 -12.41 8.14 -2.91
C ARG A 30 -11.87 8.30 -1.50
N LYS A 31 -12.05 7.31 -0.62
CA LYS A 31 -11.55 7.34 0.76
C LYS A 31 -10.03 7.47 0.83
N ASP A 32 -9.32 6.82 -0.08
CA ASP A 32 -7.85 6.92 -0.17
C ASP A 32 -7.39 8.29 -0.69
N PHE A 33 -8.18 8.91 -1.57
CA PHE A 33 -7.91 10.22 -2.14
C PHE A 33 -8.22 11.38 -1.18
N GLN A 34 -9.33 11.31 -0.43
CA GLN A 34 -9.87 12.41 0.38
C GLN A 34 -8.86 13.03 1.37
N GLY A 35 -7.92 12.26 1.90
CA GLY A 35 -7.00 12.74 2.94
C GLY A 35 -5.98 13.76 2.46
N ASP A 36 -5.41 13.58 1.27
CA ASP A 36 -4.31 14.40 0.74
C ASP A 36 -4.39 14.66 -0.77
N GLN A 37 -5.54 14.35 -1.40
CA GLN A 37 -5.77 14.51 -2.83
C GLN A 37 -4.79 13.71 -3.70
N VAL A 38 -4.34 12.55 -3.21
CA VAL A 38 -3.47 11.63 -3.94
C VAL A 38 -4.06 10.22 -3.83
N ILE A 39 -4.00 9.43 -4.90
CA ILE A 39 -4.28 7.98 -4.83
C ILE A 39 -2.98 7.25 -4.50
N THR A 40 -3.03 6.32 -3.56
CA THR A 40 -1.88 5.53 -3.13
C THR A 40 -1.46 4.67 -4.31
N PRO A 41 -0.21 4.81 -4.77
CA PRO A 41 0.26 4.11 -5.95
C PRO A 41 0.00 2.61 -5.85
N CYS A 42 -0.60 2.05 -6.89
CA CYS A 42 -0.75 0.60 -7.02
C CYS A 42 -1.49 -0.08 -5.87
N LYS A 43 -2.27 0.68 -5.11
CA LYS A 43 -3.13 0.15 -4.04
C LYS A 43 -4.33 -0.60 -4.61
N PHE A 44 -4.90 -0.05 -5.68
CA PHE A 44 -6.12 -0.50 -6.34
C PHE A 44 -5.79 -1.29 -7.61
N THR A 45 -6.63 -2.28 -7.94
CA THR A 45 -6.48 -2.99 -9.22
C THR A 45 -6.97 -2.11 -10.38
N ARG A 46 -6.59 -2.47 -11.60
CA ARG A 46 -7.06 -1.79 -12.82
C ARG A 46 -8.59 -1.77 -12.90
N GLY A 47 -9.25 -2.89 -12.64
CA GLY A 47 -10.71 -2.99 -12.66
C GLY A 47 -11.37 -2.07 -11.62
N GLN A 48 -10.79 -1.96 -10.42
CA GLN A 48 -11.30 -1.04 -9.39
C GLN A 48 -11.15 0.43 -9.81
N LEU A 49 -10.02 0.79 -10.43
CA LEU A 49 -9.81 2.15 -10.94
C LEU A 49 -10.73 2.48 -12.12
N GLU A 50 -10.99 1.53 -13.03
CA GLU A 50 -11.93 1.70 -14.13
C GLU A 50 -13.38 1.83 -13.63
N ASN A 51 -13.78 1.01 -12.66
CA ASN A 51 -15.06 1.10 -11.97
C ASN A 51 -15.24 2.47 -11.28
N ALA A 52 -14.24 2.89 -10.51
CA ALA A 52 -14.23 4.19 -9.84
C ALA A 52 -14.26 5.36 -10.84
N ARG A 53 -13.53 5.27 -11.95
CA ARG A 53 -13.53 6.28 -13.02
C ARG A 53 -14.92 6.48 -13.62
N ARG A 54 -15.64 5.39 -13.93
CA ARG A 54 -16.98 5.47 -14.50
C ARG A 54 -17.93 6.26 -13.59
N ILE A 55 -17.94 5.94 -12.30
CA ILE A 55 -18.77 6.65 -11.31
C ILE A 55 -18.33 8.10 -11.12
N ALA A 56 -17.01 8.36 -11.02
CA ALA A 56 -16.48 9.70 -10.82
C ALA A 56 -16.82 10.66 -11.97
N VAL A 57 -16.86 10.16 -13.21
CA VAL A 57 -17.23 10.95 -14.40
C VAL A 57 -18.74 11.14 -14.50
N SER A 58 -19.55 10.13 -14.14
CA SER A 58 -21.02 10.22 -14.20
C SER A 58 -21.67 11.00 -13.06
N SER A 59 -20.91 11.32 -12.01
CA SER A 59 -21.42 11.98 -10.80
C SER A 59 -20.52 13.15 -10.39
N PRO A 60 -20.50 14.25 -11.18
CA PRO A 60 -19.63 15.40 -10.92
C PRO A 60 -19.87 16.04 -9.55
N ASP A 61 -21.11 16.04 -9.03
CA ASP A 61 -21.46 16.57 -7.71
C ASP A 61 -20.86 15.76 -6.54
N LEU A 62 -20.51 14.50 -6.79
CA LEU A 62 -19.82 13.63 -5.83
C LEU A 62 -18.31 13.62 -6.04
N SER A 63 -17.82 14.25 -7.11
CA SER A 63 -16.42 14.19 -7.53
C SER A 63 -15.61 15.27 -6.80
N TYR A 64 -14.60 14.84 -6.05
CA TYR A 64 -13.61 15.77 -5.52
C TYR A 64 -12.79 16.35 -6.68
N THR A 65 -12.48 17.63 -6.61
CA THR A 65 -11.64 18.31 -7.62
C THR A 65 -10.33 17.52 -7.80
N GLY A 66 -10.09 17.02 -9.02
CA GLY A 66 -8.87 16.28 -9.36
C GLY A 66 -8.89 14.77 -9.12
N LEU A 67 -9.96 14.18 -8.56
CA LEU A 67 -10.06 12.73 -8.37
C LEU A 67 -9.96 11.96 -9.69
N VAL A 68 -10.69 12.40 -10.73
CA VAL A 68 -10.63 11.78 -12.07
C VAL A 68 -9.20 11.79 -12.61
N ASN A 69 -8.51 12.93 -12.53
CA ASN A 69 -7.13 13.06 -12.97
C ASN A 69 -6.18 12.14 -12.18
N ALA A 70 -6.40 11.98 -10.88
CA ALA A 70 -5.63 11.07 -10.05
C ALA A 70 -5.87 9.60 -10.43
N ILE A 71 -7.13 9.22 -10.71
CA ILE A 71 -7.47 7.87 -11.21
C ILE A 71 -6.79 7.62 -12.55
N GLU A 72 -6.83 8.58 -13.48
CA GLU A 72 -6.18 8.45 -14.78
C GLU A 72 -4.65 8.40 -14.69
N GLY A 73 -4.06 9.09 -13.71
CA GLY A 73 -2.64 8.97 -13.39
C GLY A 73 -2.27 7.55 -12.96
N GLU A 74 -3.08 6.94 -12.09
CA GLU A 74 -2.86 5.57 -11.64
C GLU A 74 -3.19 4.52 -12.72
N LEU A 75 -4.17 4.75 -13.59
CA LEU A 75 -4.44 3.87 -14.73
C LEU A 75 -3.30 3.86 -15.76
N ARG A 76 -2.60 4.99 -15.92
CA ARG A 76 -1.39 5.10 -16.77
C ARG A 76 -0.16 4.53 -16.08
N ARG A 77 -0.13 4.50 -14.75
CA ARG A 77 0.99 3.97 -13.98
C ARG A 77 1.13 2.47 -14.23
N ARG A 78 2.31 2.04 -14.69
CA ARG A 78 2.68 0.62 -14.75
C ARG A 78 2.99 0.15 -13.33
N CYS A 79 1.94 -0.28 -12.64
CA CYS A 79 2.09 -0.84 -11.32
C CYS A 79 2.87 -2.15 -11.38
N SER A 80 4.08 -2.13 -10.83
CA SER A 80 4.78 -3.37 -10.61
C SER A 80 4.04 -4.14 -9.52
N ALA A 81 3.76 -5.42 -9.76
CA ALA A 81 3.16 -6.30 -8.74
C ALA A 81 4.04 -6.40 -7.47
N ALA A 82 5.27 -5.89 -7.51
CA ALA A 82 6.24 -5.96 -6.43
C ALA A 82 5.79 -5.22 -5.16
N LEU A 83 5.11 -4.07 -5.29
CA LEU A 83 4.65 -3.28 -4.15
C LEU A 83 3.16 -3.40 -3.83
N ALA A 84 2.35 -3.91 -4.76
CA ALA A 84 0.90 -4.08 -4.56
C ALA A 84 0.54 -4.91 -3.30
N GLY A 85 1.41 -5.86 -2.93
CA GLY A 85 1.23 -6.67 -1.73
C GLY A 85 1.72 -6.04 -0.43
N PHE A 86 2.35 -4.86 -0.44
CA PHE A 86 2.77 -4.19 0.78
C PHE A 86 1.70 -3.23 1.30
N ARG A 87 1.53 -3.23 2.62
CA ARG A 87 0.63 -2.31 3.34
C ARG A 87 1.41 -1.60 4.44
N ILE A 88 1.23 -0.30 4.56
CA ILE A 88 1.68 0.46 5.73
C ILE A 88 0.67 0.16 6.85
N VAL A 89 1.14 -0.45 7.93
CA VAL A 89 0.28 -0.87 9.06
C VAL A 89 0.46 -0.01 10.30
N SER A 90 1.54 0.76 10.37
CA SER A 90 1.78 1.69 11.46
C SER A 90 2.73 2.79 11.00
N VAL A 91 2.42 4.02 11.40
CA VAL A 91 3.29 5.18 11.26
C VAL A 91 3.43 5.80 12.65
N LYS A 92 4.67 6.05 13.07
CA LYS A 92 4.99 6.72 14.32
C LYS A 92 5.87 7.91 14.00
N GLY A 93 5.28 9.10 13.99
CA GLY A 93 5.99 10.37 13.86
C GLY A 93 6.35 10.96 15.22
N SER A 94 7.45 11.71 15.25
CA SER A 94 7.95 12.35 16.48
C SER A 94 8.72 13.65 16.22
N GLY A 95 8.75 14.13 14.97
CA GLY A 95 9.55 15.28 14.55
C GLY A 95 11.06 15.02 14.47
N GLN A 96 11.52 13.82 14.84
CA GLN A 96 12.94 13.45 14.84
C GLN A 96 13.12 12.14 14.07
N ALA A 97 13.75 12.17 12.88
CA ALA A 97 13.91 10.99 12.01
C ALA A 97 14.44 9.74 12.73
N VAL A 98 15.37 9.90 13.68
CA VAL A 98 15.93 8.79 14.48
C VAL A 98 14.90 8.05 15.33
N LYS A 99 13.81 8.72 15.72
CA LYS A 99 12.70 8.18 16.52
C LYS A 99 11.47 7.83 15.67
N GLU A 100 11.44 8.31 14.43
CA GLU A 100 10.35 8.04 13.50
C GLU A 100 10.43 6.64 12.90
N ARG A 101 9.26 6.00 12.77
CA ARG A 101 9.14 4.63 12.28
C ARG A 101 7.92 4.44 11.40
N VAL A 102 8.09 3.66 10.34
CA VAL A 102 7.02 3.16 9.49
C VAL A 102 7.09 1.63 9.46
N VAL A 103 5.98 0.96 9.71
CA VAL A 103 5.91 -0.51 9.65
C VAL A 103 5.18 -0.91 8.38
N LEU A 104 5.87 -1.72 7.57
CA LEU A 104 5.34 -2.30 6.35
C LEU A 104 5.05 -3.77 6.58
N ARG A 105 3.91 -4.26 6.10
CA ARG A 105 3.54 -5.67 6.11
C ARG A 105 3.39 -6.16 4.68
N ASN A 106 3.93 -7.34 4.39
CA ASN A 106 3.57 -8.08 3.18
C ASN A 106 2.22 -8.77 3.42
N ALA A 107 1.16 -8.21 2.82
CA ALA A 107 -0.20 -8.76 2.81
C ALA A 107 -0.46 -9.71 1.64
N GLY A 108 0.50 -9.91 0.74
CA GLY A 108 0.41 -10.87 -0.36
C GLY A 108 0.53 -12.32 0.09
N THR A 109 0.31 -13.25 -0.83
CA THR A 109 0.36 -14.71 -0.60
C THR A 109 1.75 -15.32 -0.80
N LYS A 110 2.71 -14.54 -1.28
CA LYS A 110 4.09 -14.98 -1.57
C LYS A 110 5.10 -14.06 -0.88
N THR A 111 6.36 -14.48 -0.83
CA THR A 111 7.47 -13.59 -0.44
C THR A 111 7.64 -12.51 -1.51
N LEU A 112 7.68 -11.25 -1.09
CA LEU A 112 7.84 -10.09 -1.98
C LEU A 112 9.14 -9.36 -1.67
N THR A 113 9.70 -8.69 -2.68
CA THR A 113 10.85 -7.80 -2.50
C THR A 113 10.34 -6.37 -2.31
N LEU A 114 10.54 -5.83 -1.12
CA LEU A 114 10.33 -4.42 -0.82
C LEU A 114 11.49 -3.61 -1.39
N ALA A 115 11.22 -2.82 -2.43
CA ALA A 115 12.14 -1.79 -2.92
C ALA A 115 11.30 -0.61 -3.42
N GLY A 116 11.51 0.58 -2.86
CA GLY A 116 10.64 1.72 -3.18
C GLY A 116 11.03 2.99 -2.44
N THR A 117 10.12 3.95 -2.42
CA THR A 117 10.28 5.25 -1.80
C THR A 117 9.09 5.50 -0.88
N LEU A 118 9.34 5.93 0.35
CA LEU A 118 8.29 6.49 1.19
C LEU A 118 8.13 7.97 0.87
N ARG A 119 6.89 8.44 0.78
CA ARG A 119 6.56 9.86 0.63
C ARG A 119 5.55 10.26 1.68
N ASN A 120 5.77 11.41 2.32
CA ASN A 120 4.82 11.98 3.27
C ASN A 120 3.85 12.96 2.56
N ARG A 121 2.85 13.45 3.30
CA ARG A 121 1.88 14.44 2.80
C ARG A 121 2.53 15.74 2.31
N ALA A 122 3.61 16.19 2.94
CA ALA A 122 4.37 17.38 2.54
C ALA A 122 5.22 17.17 1.27
N GLY A 123 5.17 15.99 0.65
CA GLY A 123 5.94 15.67 -0.55
C GLY A 123 7.39 15.30 -0.31
N LYS A 124 7.87 15.24 0.95
CA LYS A 124 9.21 14.74 1.28
C LYS A 124 9.30 13.25 0.92
N ARG A 125 10.44 12.85 0.37
CA ARG A 125 10.69 11.48 -0.14
C ARG A 125 11.90 10.87 0.53
N VAL A 126 11.84 9.57 0.82
CA VAL A 126 12.98 8.80 1.31
C VAL A 126 13.00 7.40 0.69
N ALA A 127 14.13 7.06 0.07
CA ALA A 127 14.31 5.78 -0.59
C ALA A 127 14.60 4.66 0.41
N LEU A 128 13.96 3.52 0.22
CA LEU A 128 14.13 2.32 1.04
C LEU A 128 15.25 1.42 0.50
N PRO A 129 16.04 0.79 1.37
CA PRO A 129 16.87 -0.35 0.99
C PRO A 129 16.02 -1.51 0.47
N SER A 130 16.53 -2.26 -0.51
CA SER A 130 15.83 -3.44 -1.02
C SER A 130 15.84 -4.57 0.00
N THR A 131 14.71 -5.24 0.22
CA THR A 131 14.67 -6.42 1.07
C THR A 131 13.54 -7.39 0.77
N LYS A 132 13.80 -8.69 0.92
CA LYS A 132 12.77 -9.73 0.83
C LYS A 132 11.96 -9.80 2.13
N VAL A 133 10.64 -9.86 2.01
CA VAL A 133 9.69 -9.95 3.11
C VAL A 133 8.78 -11.14 2.88
N LYS A 134 8.83 -12.12 3.78
CA LYS A 134 7.99 -13.33 3.71
C LYS A 134 6.50 -12.95 3.76
N ARG A 135 5.63 -13.84 3.27
CA ARG A 135 4.17 -13.74 3.40
C ARG A 135 3.80 -13.40 4.85
N GLY A 136 2.95 -12.39 5.05
CA GLY A 136 2.50 -11.94 6.37
C GLY A 136 3.56 -11.22 7.21
N GLY A 137 4.83 -11.25 6.77
CA GLY A 137 5.96 -10.67 7.48
C GLY A 137 5.89 -9.15 7.56
N ARG A 138 6.54 -8.61 8.60
CA ARG A 138 6.63 -7.16 8.86
C ARG A 138 8.08 -6.69 8.76
N VAL A 139 8.24 -5.46 8.29
CA VAL A 139 9.51 -4.74 8.24
C VAL A 139 9.35 -3.41 8.96
N ASN A 140 10.26 -3.14 9.87
CA ASN A 140 10.32 -1.88 10.60
C ASN A 140 11.26 -0.92 9.87
N VAL A 141 10.73 0.11 9.25
CA VAL A 141 11.53 1.17 8.63
C VAL A 141 11.75 2.27 9.65
N SER A 142 12.97 2.42 10.16
CA SER A 142 13.41 3.62 10.87
C SER A 142 13.79 4.68 9.84
N LEU A 143 13.32 5.91 10.04
CA LEU A 143 13.64 7.01 9.14
C LEU A 143 15.02 7.61 9.42
N GLY A 144 15.61 7.32 10.58
CA GLY A 144 17.00 7.64 10.88
C GLY A 144 18.01 6.83 10.08
N CYS A 145 19.28 7.14 10.29
CA CYS A 145 20.41 6.47 9.67
C CYS A 145 20.99 5.39 10.59
N LEU A 146 21.51 4.32 10.03
CA LEU A 146 22.38 3.38 10.77
C LEU A 146 23.83 3.71 10.41
N LYS A 147 24.61 4.18 11.38
CA LYS A 147 26.00 4.63 11.16
C LYS A 147 26.10 5.62 9.98
N GLY A 148 25.20 6.61 9.95
CA GLY A 148 25.17 7.66 8.91
C GLY A 148 24.69 7.22 7.52
N ARG A 149 24.29 5.97 7.32
CA ARG A 149 23.85 5.47 6.01
C ARG A 149 22.54 4.70 6.03
N ARG A 150 21.97 4.52 4.84
CA ARG A 150 20.88 3.57 4.57
C ARG A 150 21.39 2.15 4.74
N ALA A 151 20.64 1.32 5.45
CA ALA A 151 21.07 -0.05 5.73
C ALA A 151 19.91 -0.95 6.15
N LYS A 152 20.19 -2.26 6.21
CA LYS A 152 19.33 -3.26 6.84
C LYS A 152 20.06 -3.87 8.04
N ARG A 153 19.35 -4.06 9.15
CA ARG A 153 19.82 -4.86 10.30
C ARG A 153 18.68 -5.73 10.81
N GLY A 154 18.76 -7.05 10.57
CA GLY A 154 17.67 -7.98 10.88
C GLY A 154 16.37 -7.61 10.14
N THR A 155 15.29 -7.40 10.89
CA THR A 155 13.98 -6.96 10.36
C THR A 155 13.81 -5.44 10.27
N ARG A 156 14.84 -4.68 10.66
CA ARG A 156 14.84 -3.21 10.60
C ARG A 156 15.54 -2.71 9.33
N LEU A 157 14.90 -1.78 8.64
CA LEU A 157 15.48 -0.98 7.58
C LEU A 157 15.72 0.44 8.10
N PHE A 158 16.82 1.04 7.68
CA PHE A 158 17.17 2.43 7.97
C PHE A 158 17.13 3.19 6.65
N ALA A 159 16.20 4.12 6.55
CA ALA A 159 15.94 4.88 5.34
C ALA A 159 16.80 6.15 5.25
N CYS A 160 17.38 6.60 6.37
CA CYS A 160 18.29 7.75 6.45
C CYS A 160 17.71 9.00 5.76
N ALA A 161 16.49 9.37 6.18
CA ALA A 161 15.84 10.61 5.78
C ALA A 161 16.66 11.80 6.30
N LYS A 162 16.73 12.86 5.49
CA LYS A 162 17.35 14.12 5.90
C LYS A 162 16.34 14.96 6.70
N GLY A 163 16.69 15.32 7.94
CA GLY A 163 15.86 16.14 8.81
C GLY A 163 14.60 15.41 9.31
N ASN A 164 13.57 16.18 9.67
CA ASN A 164 12.27 15.67 10.12
C ASN A 164 11.44 15.17 8.93
N PHE A 165 11.13 13.87 8.87
CA PHE A 165 10.29 13.33 7.80
C PHE A 165 8.83 13.24 8.23
N LEU A 166 8.55 12.97 9.51
CA LEU A 166 7.20 13.00 10.09
C LEU A 166 7.13 14.07 11.17
N LYS A 167 6.25 15.05 11.01
CA LYS A 167 6.03 16.11 11.99
C LYS A 167 5.49 15.56 13.31
N ASP A 168 4.51 14.65 13.27
CA ASP A 168 3.83 14.15 14.46
C ASP A 168 3.21 12.75 14.30
N SER A 169 2.58 12.28 15.38
CA SER A 169 1.79 11.05 15.43
C SER A 169 0.44 11.28 14.76
N GLY A 170 0.39 11.12 13.44
CA GLY A 170 -0.81 11.39 12.63
C GLY A 170 -0.48 11.57 11.15
N ASP A 171 0.79 11.84 10.84
CA ASP A 171 1.26 11.97 9.46
C ASP A 171 0.98 10.74 8.59
N VAL A 172 0.53 11.01 7.38
CA VAL A 172 0.29 10.00 6.35
C VAL A 172 1.58 9.75 5.59
N VAL A 173 1.93 8.47 5.48
CA VAL A 173 3.04 7.99 4.65
C VAL A 173 2.48 7.04 3.62
N ARG A 174 2.99 7.14 2.40
CA ARG A 174 2.65 6.28 1.27
C ARG A 174 3.92 5.65 0.71
N LEU A 175 3.77 4.45 0.18
CA LEU A 175 4.85 3.70 -0.45
C LEU A 175 4.70 3.79 -1.97
N PHE A 176 5.79 4.16 -2.63
CA PHE A 176 5.91 4.32 -4.08
C PHE A 176 6.97 3.36 -4.62
N ASP A 177 6.82 2.96 -5.89
CA ASP A 177 7.89 2.29 -6.62
C ASP A 177 9.12 3.21 -6.76
N ARG A 178 10.27 2.63 -7.13
CA ARG A 178 11.53 3.38 -7.28
C ARG A 178 11.44 4.56 -8.27
N GLY A 179 10.53 4.49 -9.26
CA GLY A 179 10.29 5.56 -10.22
C GLY A 179 9.51 6.76 -9.67
N GLY A 180 8.83 6.60 -8.53
CA GLY A 180 7.88 7.61 -8.03
C GLY A 180 6.55 7.59 -8.72
#